data_AF-A0A1F4EVL3-F1
#
_entry.id   AF-A0A1F4EVL3-F1
#
_cell.length_a   1.000
_cell.length_b   1.000
_cell.length_c   1.000
_cell.angle_alpha   90.00
_cell.angle_beta   90.00
_cell.angle_gamma   90.00
#
_symmetry.space_group_name_H-M   'P 1'
#
loop_
_entity.id
_entity.type
_entity.pdbx_description
1 polymer ?
#
loop_
_entity_poly.entity_id
_entity_poly.type
_entity_poly.pdbx_seq_one_letter_code
_entity_poly.pdbx_strand_id
1 'polypeptide(L)'
;MKQHIYAAIAARRKRLGLSQQQLALRAGLRREKVNRLESRGEDIALDGLCRLLDVLGLELQVGDKREPPAARKLNSPAAGYLVPKSFREVSFLDGSRAKVIRWGKLPR
;
A
#
# COMPACT_ATOMS: atom_id res chain seq x y z
N MET A 1 -5.36 -0.32 5.10
CA MET A 1 -6.36 0.67 4.61
C MET A 1 -7.74 0.46 5.25
N LYS A 2 -8.40 -0.69 5.06
CA LYS A 2 -9.77 -0.96 5.58
C LYS A 2 -9.96 -0.63 7.08
N GLN A 3 -9.04 -1.04 7.94
CA GLN A 3 -9.15 -0.82 9.39
C GLN A 3 -9.18 0.68 9.79
N HIS A 4 -8.47 1.55 9.06
CA HIS A 4 -8.45 2.98 9.37
C HIS A 4 -9.79 3.67 9.06
N ILE A 5 -10.52 3.17 8.05
CA ILE A 5 -11.81 3.74 7.64
C ILE A 5 -12.87 3.49 8.73
N TYR A 6 -12.94 2.27 9.26
CA TYR A 6 -13.94 1.93 10.29
C TYR A 6 -13.69 2.67 11.60
N ALA A 7 -12.43 2.82 12.00
CA ALA A 7 -12.05 3.64 13.14
C ALA A 7 -12.43 5.12 12.95
N ALA A 8 -12.24 5.67 11.75
CA ALA A 8 -12.62 7.05 11.43
C ALA A 8 -14.15 7.26 11.49
N ILE A 9 -14.93 6.31 10.97
CA ILE A 9 -16.40 6.29 11.04
C ILE A 9 -16.85 6.27 12.51
N ALA A 10 -16.33 5.34 13.32
CA ALA A 10 -16.69 5.23 14.73
C ALA A 10 -16.33 6.48 15.53
N ALA A 11 -15.14 7.05 15.29
CA ALA A 11 -14.70 8.27 15.94
C ALA A 11 -15.56 9.48 15.54
N ARG A 12 -15.91 9.63 14.25
CA ARG A 12 -16.79 10.71 13.79
C ARG A 12 -18.20 10.57 14.36
N ARG A 13 -18.77 9.37 14.37
CA ARG A 13 -20.08 9.10 15.00
C ARG A 13 -20.10 9.54 16.46
N LYS A 14 -19.08 9.16 17.24
CA LYS A 14 -18.95 9.54 18.65
C LYS A 14 -18.86 11.06 18.83
N ARG A 15 -18.08 11.77 17.99
CA ARG A 15 -17.99 13.24 18.02
C ARG A 15 -19.32 13.93 17.72
N LEU A 16 -20.18 13.32 16.91
CA LEU A 16 -21.51 13.83 16.59
C LEU A 16 -22.57 13.44 17.65
N GLY A 17 -22.19 12.72 18.71
CA GLY A 17 -23.13 12.28 19.76
C GLY A 17 -24.15 11.23 19.29
N LEU A 18 -23.94 10.61 18.13
CA LEU A 18 -24.88 9.65 17.58
C LEU A 18 -24.65 8.26 18.19
N SER A 19 -25.73 7.59 18.59
CA SER A 19 -25.69 6.14 18.85
C SER A 19 -25.54 5.34 17.55
N GLN A 20 -25.09 4.09 17.65
CA GLN A 20 -25.03 3.19 16.49
C GLN A 20 -26.42 2.98 15.85
N GLN A 21 -27.48 2.95 16.67
CA GLN A 21 -28.87 2.86 16.18
C GLN A 21 -29.24 4.09 15.35
N GLN A 22 -28.94 5.30 15.83
CA GLN A 22 -29.24 6.54 15.12
C GLN A 22 -28.48 6.65 13.80
N LEU A 23 -27.19 6.29 13.79
CA LEU A 23 -26.41 6.24 12.55
C LEU A 23 -27.01 5.24 11.56
N ALA A 24 -27.33 4.03 12.02
CA ALA A 24 -27.91 2.99 11.18
C ALA A 24 -29.24 3.42 10.56
N LEU A 25 -30.15 3.99 11.37
CA LEU A 25 -31.44 4.50 10.91
C LEU A 25 -31.28 5.57 9.83
N ARG A 26 -30.41 6.56 10.06
CA ARG A 26 -30.16 7.65 9.10
C ARG A 26 -29.52 7.15 7.80
N ALA A 27 -28.68 6.13 7.88
CA ALA A 27 -28.03 5.52 6.72
C ALA A 27 -28.89 4.46 6.00
N GLY A 28 -30.09 4.15 6.51
CA GLY A 28 -30.93 3.07 5.98
C GLY A 28 -30.30 1.68 6.13
N LEU A 29 -29.62 1.45 7.25
CA LEU A 29 -28.94 0.20 7.60
C LEU A 29 -29.51 -0.39 8.90
N ARG A 30 -29.23 -1.68 9.13
CA ARG A 30 -29.51 -2.32 10.42
C ARG A 30 -28.42 -1.93 11.44
N ARG A 31 -28.80 -1.66 12.69
CA ARG A 31 -27.83 -1.38 13.79
C ARG A 31 -26.77 -2.46 13.91
N GLU A 32 -27.17 -3.72 13.77
CA GLU A 32 -26.24 -4.85 13.84
C GLU A 32 -25.12 -4.74 12.79
N LYS A 33 -25.44 -4.27 11.58
CA LYS A 33 -24.45 -4.02 10.52
C LYS A 33 -23.44 -2.95 10.95
N VAL A 34 -23.90 -1.85 11.55
CA VAL A 34 -23.03 -0.80 12.10
C VAL A 34 -22.17 -1.33 13.25
N ASN A 35 -22.73 -2.15 14.13
CA ASN A 35 -21.96 -2.76 15.23
C ASN A 35 -20.85 -3.69 14.70
N ARG A 36 -21.16 -4.59 13.75
CA ARG A 36 -20.16 -5.49 13.17
C ARG A 36 -19.08 -4.73 12.40
N LEU A 37 -19.46 -3.66 11.69
CA LEU A 37 -18.52 -2.74 11.04
C LEU A 37 -17.56 -2.10 12.06
N GLU A 38 -18.08 -1.49 13.13
CA GLU A 38 -17.26 -0.77 14.12
C GLU A 38 -16.45 -1.70 15.04
N SER A 39 -16.96 -2.89 15.36
CA SER A 39 -16.35 -3.79 16.34
C SER A 39 -15.49 -4.89 15.73
N ARG A 40 -15.85 -5.39 14.53
CA ARG A 40 -15.18 -6.52 13.88
C ARG A 40 -14.50 -6.15 12.56
N GLY A 41 -14.72 -4.93 12.07
CA GLY A 41 -14.23 -4.50 10.78
C GLY A 41 -14.80 -5.33 9.62
N GLU A 42 -16.05 -5.78 9.75
CA GLU A 42 -16.72 -6.55 8.70
C GLU A 42 -16.88 -5.72 7.43
N ASP A 43 -16.77 -6.37 6.28
CA ASP A 43 -16.91 -5.71 4.98
C ASP A 43 -18.32 -5.14 4.79
N ILE A 44 -18.38 -3.96 4.18
CA ILE A 44 -19.61 -3.28 3.79
C ILE A 44 -19.58 -3.01 2.28
N ALA A 45 -20.74 -3.09 1.64
CA ALA A 45 -20.89 -2.68 0.26
C ALA A 45 -20.59 -1.17 0.11
N LEU A 46 -20.02 -0.77 -1.02
CA LEU A 46 -19.64 0.63 -1.27
C LEU A 46 -20.83 1.59 -1.07
N ASP A 47 -22.02 1.23 -1.57
CA ASP A 47 -23.25 2.01 -1.35
C ASP A 47 -23.56 2.24 0.14
N GLY A 48 -23.44 1.18 0.95
CA GLY A 48 -23.62 1.28 2.40
C GLY A 48 -22.55 2.14 3.07
N LEU A 49 -21.31 2.12 2.56
CA LEU A 49 -20.25 2.99 3.02
C LEU A 49 -20.56 4.46 2.68
N CYS A 50 -20.94 4.77 1.44
CA CYS A 50 -21.29 6.12 1.01
C CYS A 50 -22.42 6.70 1.88
N ARG A 51 -23.49 5.94 2.11
CA ARG A 51 -24.60 6.37 2.99
C ARG A 51 -24.15 6.67 4.42
N LEU A 52 -23.19 5.92 4.96
CA LEU A 52 -22.61 6.22 6.28
C LEU A 52 -21.78 7.50 6.26
N LEU A 53 -20.98 7.71 5.21
CA LEU A 53 -20.15 8.92 5.06
C LEU A 53 -21.03 10.18 4.93
N ASP A 54 -22.11 10.12 4.15
CA ASP A 54 -23.06 11.23 3.99
C ASP A 54 -23.66 11.66 5.33
N VAL A 55 -24.15 10.69 6.13
CA VAL A 55 -24.72 10.98 7.47
C VAL A 55 -23.68 11.58 8.42
N LEU A 56 -22.42 11.21 8.26
CA LEU A 56 -21.32 11.65 9.13
C LEU A 56 -20.64 12.94 8.64
N GLY A 57 -21.02 13.45 7.47
CA GLY A 57 -20.38 14.58 6.80
C GLY A 57 -18.91 14.31 6.51
N LEU A 58 -18.61 13.12 5.98
CA LEU A 58 -17.27 12.69 5.58
C LEU A 58 -17.23 12.50 4.06
N GLU A 59 -16.06 12.68 3.46
CA GLU A 59 -15.82 12.41 2.04
C GLU A 59 -14.78 11.30 1.84
N LEU A 60 -14.88 10.61 0.71
CA LEU A 60 -13.89 9.63 0.26
C LEU A 60 -13.15 10.18 -0.96
N GLN A 61 -11.84 10.32 -0.84
CA GLN A 61 -10.99 10.71 -1.97
C GLN A 61 -10.30 9.48 -2.55
N VAL A 62 -10.42 9.29 -3.87
CA VAL A 62 -9.72 8.25 -4.61
C VAL A 62 -8.60 8.93 -5.38
N GLY A 63 -7.38 8.42 -5.22
CA GLY A 63 -6.20 8.91 -5.91
C GLY A 63 -5.31 7.77 -6.33
N ASP A 64 -4.33 8.07 -7.18
CA ASP A 64 -3.37 7.08 -7.63
C ASP A 64 -2.62 6.50 -6.45
N LYS A 65 -2.53 5.17 -6.42
CA LYS A 65 -1.63 4.50 -5.49
C LYS A 65 -0.24 5.00 -5.82
N ARG A 66 0.40 5.72 -4.89
CA ARG A 66 1.82 6.08 -5.02
C ARG A 66 2.55 4.83 -5.45
N GLU A 67 3.15 4.85 -6.63
CA GLU A 67 4.06 3.78 -7.01
C GLU A 67 5.08 3.69 -5.87
N PRO A 68 5.25 2.50 -5.24
CA PRO A 68 6.43 2.31 -4.40
C PRO A 68 7.60 2.72 -5.28
N PRO A 69 8.50 3.61 -4.82
CA PRO A 69 9.45 4.34 -5.66
C PRO A 69 10.00 3.38 -6.71
N ALA A 70 9.48 3.50 -7.93
CA ALA A 70 9.47 2.45 -8.93
C ALA A 70 10.89 1.95 -9.07
N ALA A 71 11.20 0.81 -8.44
CA ALA A 71 12.54 0.32 -8.11
C ALA A 71 13.56 1.05 -8.96
N ARG A 72 13.98 2.24 -8.47
CA ARG A 72 14.49 3.37 -9.28
C ARG A 72 15.20 2.74 -10.44
N LYS A 73 14.59 2.69 -11.64
CA LYS A 73 15.19 1.98 -12.77
C LYS A 73 16.64 2.39 -12.71
N LEU A 74 17.56 1.44 -12.51
CA LEU A 74 18.99 1.65 -12.26
C LEU A 74 19.66 2.22 -13.53
N ASN A 75 18.98 3.12 -14.21
CA ASN A 75 19.44 3.99 -15.26
C ASN A 75 19.96 5.26 -14.59
N SER A 76 20.85 5.08 -13.62
CA SER A 76 21.85 6.08 -13.27
C SER A 76 23.01 5.33 -12.62
N PRO A 77 24.23 5.42 -13.17
CA PRO A 77 25.40 4.69 -12.71
C PRO A 77 25.89 5.33 -11.40
N ALA A 78 25.18 5.05 -10.31
CA ALA A 78 25.48 5.57 -8.98
C ALA A 78 25.78 4.44 -7.98
N ALA A 79 26.28 3.32 -8.49
CA ALA A 79 27.10 2.42 -7.70
C ALA A 79 28.47 2.46 -8.37
N GLY A 80 29.50 2.80 -7.60
CA GLY A 80 30.88 2.61 -8.01
C GLY A 80 31.15 1.13 -8.22
N TYR A 81 30.67 0.59 -9.33
CA TYR A 81 31.27 -0.59 -9.92
C TYR A 81 32.62 -0.09 -10.42
N LEU A 82 33.68 -0.49 -9.72
CA LEU A 82 35.00 -0.51 -10.33
C LEU A 82 34.85 -1.40 -11.57
N VAL A 83 34.68 -0.78 -12.74
CA VAL A 83 34.85 -1.47 -14.01
C VAL A 83 36.35 -1.72 -14.08
N PRO A 84 36.81 -2.98 -13.95
CA PRO A 84 38.22 -3.27 -14.06
C PRO A 84 38.67 -2.81 -15.44
N LYS A 85 39.78 -2.06 -15.52
CA LYS A 85 40.37 -1.68 -16.82
C LYS A 85 40.68 -2.93 -17.67
N SER A 86 40.87 -4.07 -17.01
CA SER A 86 41.00 -5.39 -17.62
C SER A 86 40.33 -6.46 -16.76
N PHE A 87 39.58 -7.37 -17.39
CA PHE A 87 38.96 -8.53 -16.73
C PHE A 87 39.99 -9.50 -16.11
N ARG A 88 41.27 -9.35 -16.45
CA ARG A 88 42.40 -10.12 -15.90
C ARG A 88 42.83 -9.66 -14.50
N GLU A 89 42.34 -8.52 -14.04
CA GLU A 89 42.75 -7.89 -12.77
C GLU A 89 41.75 -8.14 -11.64
N VAL A 90 40.66 -8.88 -11.89
CA VAL A 90 39.64 -9.15 -10.87
C VAL A 90 40.11 -10.26 -9.93
N SER A 91 40.28 -9.89 -8.66
CA SER A 91 40.57 -10.83 -7.57
C SER A 91 39.42 -10.77 -6.57
N PHE A 92 38.98 -11.93 -6.09
CA PHE A 92 38.03 -12.02 -4.99
C PHE A 92 38.74 -11.64 -3.67
N LEU A 93 37.97 -11.14 -2.69
CA LEU A 93 38.49 -10.69 -1.37
C LEU A 93 39.22 -11.80 -0.58
N ASP A 94 39.05 -13.05 -0.98
CA ASP A 94 39.72 -14.23 -0.41
C ASP A 94 41.05 -14.58 -1.12
N GLY A 95 41.51 -13.76 -2.05
CA GLY A 95 42.75 -13.96 -2.82
C GLY A 95 42.58 -14.87 -4.04
N SER A 96 41.40 -15.42 -4.28
CA SER A 96 41.11 -16.23 -5.47
C SER A 96 41.05 -15.36 -6.71
N ARG A 97 41.62 -15.82 -7.83
CA ARG A 97 41.54 -15.14 -9.12
C ARG A 97 40.32 -15.62 -9.91
N ALA A 98 39.56 -14.68 -10.48
CA ALA A 98 38.51 -15.04 -11.41
C ALA A 98 39.12 -15.56 -12.72
N LYS A 99 38.82 -16.81 -13.10
CA LYS A 99 39.25 -17.37 -14.39
C LYS A 99 38.08 -17.32 -15.36
N VAL A 100 38.25 -16.63 -16.50
CA VAL A 100 37.23 -16.58 -17.55
C VAL A 100 37.17 -17.94 -18.23
N ILE A 101 36.14 -18.72 -17.91
CA ILE A 101 35.78 -19.93 -18.64
C ILE A 101 34.94 -19.44 -19.81
N ARG A 102 35.44 -19.64 -21.03
CA ARG A 102 34.89 -19.18 -22.32
C ARG A 102 33.36 -18.97 -22.31
N TRP A 103 32.91 -17.72 -22.32
CA TRP A 103 31.50 -17.37 -22.51
C TRP A 103 31.17 -17.40 -24.01
N GLY A 104 30.04 -18.03 -24.36
CA GLY A 104 29.55 -18.17 -25.74
C GLY A 104 29.34 -16.83 -26.45
N LYS A 105 29.29 -16.87 -27.78
CA LYS A 105 29.15 -15.70 -28.66
C LYS A 105 27.93 -14.85 -28.27
N LEU A 106 28.14 -13.55 -28.10
CA LEU A 106 27.06 -12.56 -28.03
C LEU A 106 26.46 -12.37 -29.45
N PRO A 107 25.13 -12.43 -29.62
CA PRO A 107 24.50 -12.31 -30.92
C PRO A 107 24.48 -10.86 -31.43
N ARG A 108 24.74 -10.72 -32.73
CA ARG A 108 23.87 -9.98 -33.66
C ARG A 108 23.69 -10.82 -34.91
#